data_AF-A0A6B0WSU8-F1
#
_entry.id   AF-A0A6B0WSU8-F1
#
_cell.length_a   1.000
_cell.length_b   1.000
_cell.length_c   1.000
_cell.angle_alpha   90.00
_cell.angle_beta   90.00
_cell.angle_gamma   90.00
#
_symmetry.space_group_name_H-M   'P 1'
#
loop_
_entity.id
_entity.type
_entity.pdbx_description
1 polymer ?
#
loop_
_entity_poly.entity_id
_entity_poly.type
_entity_poly.pdbx_seq_one_letter_code
_entity_poly.pdbx_strand_id
1 'polypeptide(L)'
;MECVMIPKTVYRFGVLGIALAMACSKAVDPEYVIEESVVTTPAGTEHVQVFVPASTFTMGSSDGPSNERPPHEVMLDAFYIDKYEVTNAQYLAFVEATGNEEPQYFRIEGFDRPDQPAVGVLWSQARDYCQWAGLQLPSEAQWELTAAGIDGRVFPWGNEPASESLCNFNFSSGPMPVGSYPNGASPYGAMDMAGNVWEWTLDEYQHTYYA
;
A
#
# COMPACT_ATOMS: atom_id res chain seq x y z
N MET A 1 -12.13 -9.27 -14.97
CA MET A 1 -10.72 -9.30 -14.57
C MET A 1 -10.72 -8.63 -13.22
N GLU A 2 -10.78 -9.42 -12.15
CA GLU A 2 -10.90 -8.91 -10.78
C GLU A 2 -9.49 -8.95 -10.19
N CYS A 3 -8.84 -7.78 -10.09
CA CYS A 3 -7.53 -7.63 -9.46
C CYS A 3 -7.68 -7.66 -7.93
N VAL A 4 -6.63 -8.05 -7.21
CA VAL A 4 -6.67 -8.08 -5.73
C VAL A 4 -6.66 -6.65 -5.19
N MET A 5 -7.69 -6.32 -4.42
CA MET A 5 -7.60 -5.24 -3.43
C MET A 5 -7.24 -5.89 -2.12
N ILE A 6 -6.14 -5.49 -1.49
CA ILE A 6 -5.84 -6.04 -0.17
C ILE A 6 -6.76 -5.37 0.85
N PRO A 7 -7.59 -6.15 1.58
CA PRO A 7 -8.25 -5.66 2.77
C PRO A 7 -7.17 -5.27 3.77
N LYS A 8 -6.99 -3.97 3.98
CA LYS A 8 -6.41 -3.50 5.25
C LYS A 8 -7.30 -3.86 6.46
N THR A 9 -8.42 -4.57 6.22
CA THR A 9 -9.35 -5.17 7.18
C THR A 9 -9.14 -6.68 7.42
N VAL A 10 -8.00 -7.26 7.02
CA VAL A 10 -7.60 -8.61 7.48
C VAL A 10 -7.38 -8.69 8.99
N TYR A 11 -7.35 -7.56 9.70
CA TYR A 11 -7.73 -7.53 11.11
C TYR A 11 -9.19 -7.17 11.28
N ARG A 12 -10.03 -8.22 11.27
CA ARG A 12 -11.45 -8.32 11.68
C ARG A 12 -12.30 -7.03 11.56
N PHE A 13 -13.35 -7.16 10.75
CA PHE A 13 -14.50 -6.26 10.52
C PHE A 13 -14.40 -5.44 9.23
N GLY A 14 -14.97 -6.00 8.17
CA GLY A 14 -15.11 -5.34 6.88
C GLY A 14 -16.18 -4.26 6.86
N VAL A 15 -15.94 -3.24 6.05
CA VAL A 15 -16.93 -2.41 5.36
C VAL A 15 -16.33 -1.99 4.01
N LEU A 16 -17.18 -1.89 2.97
CA LEU A 16 -16.83 -1.45 1.61
C LEU A 16 -16.04 -0.13 1.64
N GLY A 17 -14.86 -0.10 1.01
CA GLY A 17 -14.00 1.07 0.93
C GLY A 17 -13.10 1.03 -0.31
N ILE A 18 -12.82 2.20 -0.84
CA ILE A 18 -12.30 2.47 -2.18
C ILE A 18 -10.76 2.43 -2.22
N ALA A 19 -10.22 2.07 -3.38
CA ALA A 19 -8.84 1.66 -3.62
C ALA A 19 -7.90 2.77 -4.11
N LEU A 20 -6.61 2.61 -3.80
CA LEU A 20 -5.49 3.42 -4.27
C LEU A 20 -4.28 2.54 -4.66
N ALA A 21 -3.36 3.07 -5.45
CA ALA A 21 -2.09 2.44 -5.78
C ALA A 21 -1.05 2.65 -4.65
N MET A 22 -0.34 1.59 -4.26
CA MET A 22 1.04 1.74 -3.78
C MET A 22 2.00 1.37 -4.91
N ALA A 23 3.22 1.90 -4.87
CA ALA A 23 4.19 1.68 -5.94
C ALA A 23 5.54 1.19 -5.40
N CYS A 24 6.29 0.46 -6.21
CA CYS A 24 7.56 -0.17 -5.89
C CYS A 24 8.62 0.14 -6.97
N SER A 25 9.91 0.11 -6.62
CA SER A 25 11.04 0.24 -7.56
C SER A 25 12.00 -0.98 -7.51
N LYS A 26 12.99 -1.04 -8.42
CA LYS A 26 13.80 -2.25 -8.69
C LYS A 26 14.72 -2.65 -7.51
N ALA A 27 15.15 -3.93 -7.51
CA ALA A 27 15.92 -4.56 -6.44
C ALA A 27 17.30 -3.95 -6.15
N VAL A 28 17.73 -4.00 -4.86
CA VAL A 28 18.96 -3.39 -4.31
C VAL A 28 19.64 -4.30 -3.24
N ASP A 29 20.94 -4.14 -2.96
CA ASP A 29 21.73 -4.97 -2.03
C ASP A 29 21.41 -4.72 -0.52
N PRO A 30 21.51 -5.72 0.40
CA PRO A 30 20.98 -5.59 1.76
C PRO A 30 22.03 -5.19 2.83
N GLU A 31 21.77 -4.09 3.53
CA GLU A 31 22.25 -3.83 4.91
C GLU A 31 21.07 -3.27 5.73
N TYR A 32 20.89 -3.69 7.00
CA TYR A 32 19.71 -3.37 7.82
C TYR A 32 19.77 -1.92 8.32
N VAL A 33 19.38 -0.99 7.46
CA VAL A 33 19.17 0.44 7.74
C VAL A 33 17.78 0.78 7.21
N ILE A 34 17.03 1.62 7.93
CA ILE A 34 15.85 2.27 7.34
C ILE A 34 16.39 3.24 6.29
N GLU A 35 16.57 2.74 5.07
CA GLU A 35 17.01 3.49 3.92
C GLU A 35 15.77 4.00 3.19
N GLU A 36 15.69 5.32 3.07
CA GLU A 36 14.69 5.97 2.22
C GLU A 36 15.33 6.38 0.90
N SER A 37 14.62 6.14 -0.19
CA SER A 37 14.96 6.67 -1.50
C SER A 37 13.88 7.62 -2.00
N VAL A 38 14.22 8.49 -2.95
CA VAL A 38 13.25 9.40 -3.57
C VAL A 38 13.23 9.15 -5.06
N VAL A 39 12.04 8.88 -5.60
CA VAL A 39 11.78 8.82 -7.03
C VAL A 39 11.00 10.07 -7.44
N THR A 40 11.54 10.82 -8.40
CA THR A 40 10.86 12.01 -8.95
C THR A 40 10.12 11.64 -10.22
N THR A 41 8.83 11.95 -10.30
CA THR A 41 7.99 11.72 -11.48
C THR A 41 8.37 12.68 -12.62
N PRO A 42 7.91 12.44 -13.86
CA PRO A 42 8.10 13.38 -14.96
C PRO A 42 7.55 14.79 -14.70
N ALA A 43 6.56 14.95 -13.83
CA ALA A 43 6.00 16.24 -13.44
C ALA A 43 6.70 16.88 -12.23
N GLY A 44 7.74 16.26 -11.68
CA GLY A 44 8.51 16.81 -10.56
C GLY A 44 7.93 16.54 -9.18
N THR A 45 6.87 15.73 -9.06
CA THR A 45 6.40 15.23 -7.76
C THR A 45 7.31 14.11 -7.26
N GLU A 46 7.44 13.97 -5.94
CA GLU A 46 8.37 13.02 -5.33
C GLU A 46 7.63 11.87 -4.65
N HIS A 47 8.15 10.66 -4.79
CA HIS A 47 7.77 9.47 -4.05
C HIS A 47 8.91 9.12 -3.09
N VAL A 48 8.66 9.24 -1.80
CA VAL A 48 9.57 8.71 -0.78
C VAL A 48 9.29 7.22 -0.65
N GLN A 49 10.32 6.39 -0.82
CA GLN A 49 10.22 4.93 -0.75
C GLN A 49 11.05 4.40 0.40
N VAL A 50 10.60 3.33 1.05
CA VAL A 50 11.36 2.58 2.04
C VAL A 50 11.99 1.34 1.43
N PHE A 51 13.21 1.02 1.85
CA PHE A 51 13.90 -0.21 1.48
C PHE A 51 13.38 -1.41 2.27
N VAL A 52 13.05 -2.49 1.55
CA VAL A 52 12.70 -3.79 2.11
C VAL A 52 13.76 -4.81 1.66
N PRO A 53 14.53 -5.40 2.59
CA PRO A 53 15.62 -6.30 2.25
C PRO A 53 15.12 -7.64 1.70
N ALA A 54 15.94 -8.29 0.88
CA ALA A 54 15.70 -9.64 0.39
C ALA A 54 15.46 -10.58 1.58
N SER A 55 14.31 -11.25 1.57
CA SER A 55 13.81 -11.99 2.73
C SER A 55 13.03 -13.21 2.31
N THR A 56 13.12 -14.26 3.13
CA THR A 56 12.13 -15.34 3.15
C THR A 56 11.18 -15.05 4.31
N PHE A 57 9.87 -15.05 4.05
CA PHE A 57 8.86 -14.83 5.08
C PHE A 57 7.68 -15.77 4.91
N THR A 58 6.92 -15.95 5.99
CA THR A 58 5.66 -16.70 5.96
C THR A 58 4.55 -15.75 5.54
N MET A 59 4.02 -15.96 4.34
CA MET A 59 2.86 -15.23 3.84
C MET A 59 1.56 -15.98 4.20
N GLY A 60 0.53 -15.26 4.58
CA GLY A 60 -0.75 -15.79 5.04
C GLY A 60 -0.74 -16.23 6.51
N SER A 61 -1.86 -16.81 6.96
CA SER A 61 -2.11 -17.12 8.37
C SER A 61 -2.82 -18.45 8.55
N SER A 62 -2.50 -19.20 9.61
CA SER A 62 -3.23 -20.41 9.99
C SER A 62 -4.65 -20.12 10.50
N ASP A 63 -4.86 -18.93 11.05
CA ASP A 63 -6.08 -18.55 11.77
C ASP A 63 -6.91 -17.48 11.03
N GLY A 64 -6.43 -16.97 9.90
CA GLY A 64 -7.15 -16.04 9.01
C GLY A 64 -8.37 -16.66 8.31
N PRO A 65 -9.15 -15.90 7.52
CA PRO A 65 -10.14 -16.44 6.60
C PRO A 65 -9.54 -17.39 5.54
N SER A 66 -10.41 -18.05 4.78
CA SER A 66 -10.00 -19.11 3.84
C SER A 66 -9.07 -18.62 2.73
N ASN A 67 -9.16 -17.35 2.34
CA ASN A 67 -8.32 -16.73 1.31
C ASN A 67 -6.97 -16.23 1.85
N GLU A 68 -6.67 -16.44 3.14
CA GLU A 68 -5.35 -16.15 3.75
C GLU A 68 -4.64 -17.44 4.19
N ARG A 69 -5.26 -18.59 3.92
CA ARG A 69 -4.74 -19.92 4.26
C ARG A 69 -4.36 -20.68 3.01
N PRO A 70 -3.40 -21.62 3.12
CA PRO A 70 -2.48 -21.85 4.23
C PRO A 70 -1.32 -20.85 4.27
N PRO A 71 -0.69 -20.68 5.46
CA PRO A 71 0.60 -20.01 5.53
C PRO A 71 1.64 -20.80 4.72
N HIS A 72 2.47 -20.11 3.96
CA HIS A 72 3.50 -20.69 3.09
C HIS A 72 4.71 -19.77 2.98
N GLU A 73 5.88 -20.32 2.70
CA GLU A 73 7.12 -19.53 2.57
C GLU A 73 7.17 -18.86 1.19
N VAL A 74 7.44 -17.56 1.19
CA VAL A 74 7.71 -16.76 -0.01
C VAL A 74 9.10 -16.16 0.11
N MET A 75 9.87 -16.27 -0.97
CA MET A 75 11.18 -15.64 -1.11
C MET A 75 11.06 -14.43 -2.02
N LEU A 76 11.47 -13.25 -1.53
CA LEU A 76 11.52 -12.03 -2.31
C LEU A 76 12.96 -11.51 -2.33
N ASP A 77 13.40 -11.07 -3.51
CA ASP A 77 14.56 -10.18 -3.60
C ASP A 77 14.24 -8.86 -2.89
N ALA A 78 15.26 -8.06 -2.57
CA ALA A 78 15.04 -6.76 -1.98
C ALA A 78 14.30 -5.84 -2.96
N PHE A 79 13.59 -4.85 -2.45
CA PHE A 79 12.89 -3.86 -3.27
C PHE A 79 12.66 -2.57 -2.48
N TYR A 80 12.24 -1.52 -3.17
CA TYR A 80 11.71 -0.32 -2.55
C TYR A 80 10.21 -0.26 -2.73
N ILE A 81 9.48 0.22 -1.74
CA ILE A 81 8.04 0.48 -1.83
C ILE A 81 7.74 1.85 -1.27
N ASP A 82 6.77 2.55 -1.85
CA ASP A 82 6.38 3.89 -1.40
C ASP A 82 6.07 3.87 0.11
N LYS A 83 6.61 4.87 0.82
CA LYS A 83 6.41 5.05 2.27
C LYS A 83 4.96 5.40 2.59
N TYR A 84 4.27 6.03 1.66
CA TYR A 84 2.92 6.58 1.80
C TYR A 84 2.11 6.15 0.59
N GLU A 85 0.78 6.16 0.71
CA GLU A 85 -0.05 5.96 -0.46
C GLU A 85 0.06 7.16 -1.44
N VAL A 86 -0.22 6.94 -2.73
CA VAL A 86 -0.18 8.02 -3.74
C VAL A 86 -1.19 9.12 -3.40
N THR A 87 -0.70 10.32 -3.19
CA THR A 87 -1.53 11.47 -2.81
C THR A 87 -2.31 12.03 -3.99
N ASN A 88 -3.40 12.74 -3.67
CA ASN A 88 -4.16 13.52 -4.62
C ASN A 88 -3.28 14.49 -5.43
N ALA A 89 -2.34 15.20 -4.79
CA ALA A 89 -1.43 16.11 -5.48
C ALA A 89 -0.53 15.39 -6.50
N GLN A 90 0.00 14.21 -6.13
CA GLN A 90 0.80 13.38 -7.02
C GLN A 90 -0.03 12.88 -8.21
N TYR A 91 -1.24 12.37 -7.96
CA TYR A 91 -2.11 11.86 -9.01
C TYR A 91 -2.62 12.97 -9.94
N LEU A 92 -2.90 14.17 -9.42
CA LEU A 92 -3.25 15.31 -10.25
C LEU A 92 -2.12 15.75 -11.18
N ALA A 93 -0.87 15.71 -10.72
CA ALA A 93 0.26 16.01 -11.58
C ALA A 93 0.35 15.03 -12.78
N PHE A 94 -0.02 13.76 -12.56
CA PHE A 94 -0.19 12.78 -13.64
C PHE A 94 -1.31 13.18 -14.60
N VAL A 95 -2.51 13.47 -14.08
CA VAL A 95 -3.68 13.89 -14.87
C VAL A 95 -3.35 15.10 -15.74
N GLU A 96 -2.73 16.12 -15.17
CA GLU A 96 -2.33 17.34 -15.89
C GLU A 96 -1.26 17.06 -16.96
N ALA A 97 -0.31 16.17 -16.68
CA ALA A 97 0.78 15.86 -17.61
C ALA A 97 0.33 14.98 -18.78
N THR A 98 -0.68 14.13 -18.61
CA THR A 98 -1.04 13.11 -19.61
C THR A 98 -2.44 13.27 -20.20
N GLY A 99 -3.31 14.07 -19.58
CA GLY A 99 -4.73 14.16 -19.94
C GLY A 99 -5.54 12.91 -19.57
N ASN A 100 -5.07 12.11 -18.61
CA ASN A 100 -5.83 10.96 -18.08
C ASN A 100 -7.01 11.43 -17.21
N GLU A 101 -7.91 10.51 -16.86
CA GLU A 101 -9.07 10.83 -16.03
C GLU A 101 -8.69 11.10 -14.57
N GLU A 102 -9.34 12.10 -13.97
CA GLU A 102 -9.30 12.33 -12.53
C GLU A 102 -9.89 11.13 -11.76
N PRO A 103 -9.42 10.86 -10.53
CA PRO A 103 -10.05 9.87 -9.67
C PRO A 103 -11.53 10.19 -9.45
N GLN A 104 -12.38 9.15 -9.38
CA GLN A 104 -13.84 9.30 -9.35
C GLN A 104 -14.34 10.27 -8.26
N TYR A 105 -13.67 10.29 -7.10
CA TYR A 105 -14.12 11.05 -5.93
C TYR A 105 -13.34 12.34 -5.69
N PHE A 106 -12.41 12.70 -6.58
CA PHE A 106 -11.53 13.85 -6.41
C PHE A 106 -12.27 15.19 -6.23
N ARG A 107 -13.52 15.27 -6.70
CA ARG A 107 -14.37 16.47 -6.58
C ARG A 107 -15.42 16.40 -5.47
N ILE A 108 -15.27 15.45 -4.55
CA ILE A 108 -16.15 15.30 -3.39
C ILE A 108 -15.43 15.85 -2.16
N GLU A 109 -16.08 16.76 -1.44
CA GLU A 109 -15.56 17.33 -0.20
C GLU A 109 -15.15 16.22 0.78
N GLY A 110 -13.92 16.31 1.28
CA GLY A 110 -13.35 15.32 2.20
C GLY A 110 -12.52 14.23 1.52
N PHE A 111 -12.45 14.23 0.19
CA PHE A 111 -11.60 13.34 -0.62
C PHE A 111 -10.68 14.11 -1.59
N ASP A 112 -10.69 15.44 -1.51
CA ASP A 112 -10.11 16.37 -2.49
C ASP A 112 -8.83 17.05 -1.99
N ARG A 113 -8.41 16.80 -0.73
CA ARG A 113 -7.23 17.47 -0.17
C ARG A 113 -5.95 16.93 -0.80
N PRO A 114 -4.95 17.79 -1.08
CA PRO A 114 -3.76 17.41 -1.83
C PRO A 114 -2.90 16.33 -1.14
N ASP A 115 -2.92 16.27 0.18
CA ASP A 115 -2.15 15.35 1.03
C ASP A 115 -2.93 14.08 1.42
N GLN A 116 -4.19 13.97 1.03
CA GLN A 116 -4.97 12.74 1.18
C GLN A 116 -4.57 11.73 0.10
N PRO A 117 -4.71 10.42 0.38
CA PRO A 117 -4.62 9.38 -0.63
C PRO A 117 -5.62 9.63 -1.77
N ALA A 118 -5.17 9.50 -3.01
CA ALA A 118 -6.08 9.53 -4.16
C ALA A 118 -7.00 8.31 -4.15
N VAL A 119 -8.31 8.52 -4.23
CA VAL A 119 -9.30 7.44 -4.15
C VAL A 119 -10.26 7.46 -5.33
N GLY A 120 -10.80 6.29 -5.66
CA GLY A 120 -11.71 6.11 -6.79
C GLY A 120 -10.94 5.86 -8.07
N VAL A 121 -9.79 5.18 -7.93
CA VAL A 121 -8.88 4.82 -9.02
C VAL A 121 -9.10 3.34 -9.35
N LEU A 122 -9.36 3.06 -10.63
CA LEU A 122 -9.41 1.70 -11.14
C LEU A 122 -8.01 1.08 -11.16
N TRP A 123 -7.90 -0.24 -11.05
CA TRP A 123 -6.60 -0.92 -11.13
C TRP A 123 -5.79 -0.53 -12.37
N SER A 124 -6.43 -0.42 -13.54
CA SER A 124 -5.74 -0.02 -14.77
C SER A 124 -5.20 1.41 -14.69
N GLN A 125 -5.92 2.32 -14.04
CA GLN A 125 -5.49 3.69 -13.83
C GLN A 125 -4.31 3.75 -12.84
N ALA A 126 -4.36 2.94 -11.78
CA ALA A 126 -3.27 2.77 -10.82
C ALA A 126 -1.99 2.26 -11.50
N ARG A 127 -2.11 1.27 -12.38
CA ARG A 127 -1.01 0.76 -13.21
C ARG A 127 -0.47 1.84 -14.16
N ASP A 128 -1.35 2.56 -14.85
CA ASP A 128 -0.95 3.58 -15.83
C ASP A 128 -0.24 4.76 -15.13
N TYR A 129 -0.68 5.16 -13.93
CA TYR A 129 0.01 6.11 -13.06
C TYR A 129 1.42 5.61 -12.72
N CYS A 130 1.55 4.38 -12.24
CA CYS A 130 2.85 3.80 -11.87
C CYS A 130 3.79 3.80 -13.07
N GLN A 131 3.33 3.35 -14.23
CA GLN A 131 4.13 3.33 -15.45
C GLN A 131 4.62 4.73 -15.85
N TRP A 132 3.75 5.74 -15.77
CA TRP A 132 4.13 7.13 -16.04
C TRP A 132 5.14 7.67 -15.02
N ALA A 133 4.97 7.33 -13.74
CA ALA A 133 5.86 7.77 -12.65
C ALA A 133 7.22 7.05 -12.65
N GLY A 134 7.43 6.04 -13.50
CA GLY A 134 8.64 5.20 -13.48
C GLY A 134 8.64 4.15 -12.38
N LEU A 135 7.45 3.79 -11.89
CA LEU A 135 7.18 2.86 -10.80
C LEU A 135 6.37 1.65 -11.31
N GLN A 136 6.05 0.72 -10.41
CA GLN A 136 5.12 -0.40 -10.66
C GLN A 136 4.27 -0.67 -9.41
N LEU A 137 3.09 -1.28 -9.56
CA LEU A 137 2.34 -1.79 -8.40
C LEU A 137 3.16 -2.89 -7.69
N PRO A 138 3.14 -2.98 -6.33
CA PRO A 138 3.74 -4.09 -5.62
C PRO A 138 2.95 -5.37 -5.86
N SER A 139 3.57 -6.54 -5.74
CA SER A 139 2.81 -7.77 -5.54
C SER A 139 2.17 -7.82 -4.15
N GLU A 140 1.18 -8.69 -3.96
CA GLU A 140 0.57 -8.98 -2.66
C GLU A 140 1.63 -9.45 -1.66
N ALA A 141 2.57 -10.29 -2.09
CA ALA A 141 3.68 -10.73 -1.26
C ALA A 141 4.62 -9.58 -0.86
N GLN A 142 4.95 -8.67 -1.78
CA GLN A 142 5.77 -7.49 -1.45
C GLN A 142 5.05 -6.58 -0.45
N TRP A 143 3.75 -6.38 -0.66
CA TRP A 143 2.91 -5.61 0.24
C TRP A 143 2.86 -6.23 1.65
N GLU A 144 2.60 -7.54 1.73
CA GLU A 144 2.47 -8.23 3.02
C GLU A 144 3.81 -8.31 3.76
N LEU A 145 4.91 -8.61 3.06
CA LEU A 145 6.24 -8.53 3.66
C LEU A 145 6.48 -7.12 4.21
N THR A 146 6.15 -6.07 3.45
CA THR A 146 6.35 -4.69 3.89
C THR A 146 5.56 -4.38 5.16
N ALA A 147 4.32 -4.87 5.26
CA ALA A 147 3.45 -4.67 6.41
C ALA A 147 3.90 -5.48 7.63
N ALA A 148 4.07 -6.80 7.47
CA ALA A 148 4.27 -7.74 8.56
C ALA A 148 5.74 -7.99 8.91
N GLY A 149 6.68 -7.73 8.01
CA GLY A 149 8.07 -8.14 8.19
C GLY A 149 8.21 -9.66 8.30
N ILE A 150 9.20 -10.11 9.07
CA ILE A 150 9.57 -11.54 9.18
C ILE A 150 9.47 -12.09 10.60
N ASP A 151 9.03 -11.28 11.57
CA ASP A 151 9.03 -11.63 13.00
C ASP A 151 7.68 -12.15 13.50
N GLY A 152 6.71 -12.35 12.61
CA GLY A 152 5.39 -12.90 12.92
C GLY A 152 4.51 -11.94 13.71
N ARG A 153 4.74 -10.63 13.60
CA ARG A 153 3.84 -9.61 14.18
C ARG A 153 2.45 -9.68 13.55
N VAL A 154 1.47 -9.25 14.33
CA VAL A 154 0.08 -9.16 13.93
C VAL A 154 -0.11 -7.91 13.07
N PHE A 155 0.11 -6.72 13.61
CA PHE A 155 -0.04 -5.46 12.90
C PHE A 155 1.31 -4.91 12.44
N PRO A 156 1.33 -3.92 11.52
CA PRO A 156 2.59 -3.27 11.11
C PRO A 156 3.44 -2.77 12.28
N TRP A 157 2.78 -2.21 13.31
CA TRP A 157 3.41 -1.70 14.53
C TRP A 157 3.71 -2.76 15.61
N GLY A 158 3.38 -4.03 15.39
CA GLY A 158 3.59 -5.10 16.36
C GLY A 158 2.29 -5.82 16.78
N ASN A 159 2.23 -6.28 18.03
CA ASN A 159 1.13 -7.14 18.52
C ASN A 159 0.10 -6.41 19.37
N GLU A 160 0.28 -5.11 19.57
CA GLU A 160 -0.68 -4.30 20.33
C GLU A 160 -1.96 -4.07 19.51
N PRO A 161 -3.15 -4.10 20.16
CA PRO A 161 -4.41 -3.87 19.48
C PRO A 161 -4.43 -2.53 18.72
N ALA A 162 -5.10 -2.51 17.56
CA ALA A 162 -5.36 -1.29 16.82
C ALA A 162 -6.08 -0.25 17.68
N SER A 163 -5.69 1.02 17.52
CA SER A 163 -6.30 2.16 18.20
C SER A 163 -6.24 3.39 17.30
N GLU A 164 -7.03 4.42 17.62
CA GLU A 164 -7.13 5.64 16.82
C GLU A 164 -5.83 6.46 16.77
N SER A 165 -4.79 6.09 17.53
CA SER A 165 -3.46 6.68 17.42
C SER A 165 -2.51 5.90 16.50
N LEU A 166 -2.92 4.71 16.03
CA LEU A 166 -2.10 3.79 15.24
C LEU A 166 -2.58 3.69 13.79
N CYS A 167 -3.87 3.86 13.52
CA CYS A 167 -4.39 3.89 12.16
C CYS A 167 -5.79 4.52 12.06
N ASN A 168 -6.18 4.89 10.84
CA ASN A 168 -7.55 5.28 10.52
C ASN A 168 -8.39 4.05 10.11
N PHE A 169 -9.11 3.44 11.03
CA PHE A 169 -9.99 2.29 10.74
C PHE A 169 -11.48 2.60 10.89
N ASN A 170 -11.84 3.76 11.46
CA ASN A 170 -13.22 4.16 11.69
C ASN A 170 -13.80 5.02 10.55
N PHE A 171 -12.95 5.59 9.68
CA PHE A 171 -13.32 6.35 8.47
C PHE A 171 -14.37 7.46 8.69
N SER A 172 -14.48 8.00 9.90
CA SER A 172 -15.54 8.94 10.28
C SER A 172 -15.48 10.27 9.52
N SER A 173 -14.31 10.61 8.97
CA SER A 173 -14.04 11.85 8.22
C SER A 173 -13.46 11.60 6.83
N GLY A 174 -13.59 10.38 6.30
CA GLY A 174 -12.90 9.96 5.08
C GLY A 174 -11.44 9.54 5.34
N PRO A 175 -10.60 9.44 4.29
CA PRO A 175 -9.19 9.14 4.44
C PRO A 175 -8.46 10.32 5.11
N MET A 176 -7.46 10.00 5.92
CA MET A 176 -6.60 11.00 6.56
C MET A 176 -5.43 11.34 5.63
N PRO A 177 -4.80 12.53 5.79
CA PRO A 177 -3.54 12.82 5.14
C PRO A 177 -2.54 11.69 5.37
N VAL A 178 -1.79 11.34 4.32
CA VAL A 178 -0.81 10.27 4.42
C VAL A 178 0.22 10.57 5.51
N GLY A 179 0.62 9.54 6.25
CA GLY A 179 1.56 9.66 7.34
C GLY A 179 1.00 10.25 8.64
N SER A 180 -0.32 10.37 8.78
CA SER A 180 -0.98 10.87 10.00
C SER A 180 -0.71 10.01 11.24
N TYR A 181 -0.31 8.74 11.05
CA TYR A 181 -0.14 7.76 12.13
C TYR A 181 1.31 7.23 12.21
N PRO A 182 2.29 8.03 12.66
CA PRO A 182 3.71 7.62 12.71
C PRO A 182 4.00 6.45 13.63
N ASN A 183 3.19 6.23 14.67
CA ASN A 183 3.32 5.06 15.53
C ASN A 183 2.71 3.79 14.92
N GLY A 184 2.01 3.92 13.79
CA GLY A 184 1.44 2.83 13.02
C GLY A 184 2.35 2.29 11.91
N ALA A 185 3.59 2.78 11.82
CA ALA A 185 4.53 2.39 10.79
C ALA A 185 4.85 0.89 10.84
N SER A 186 5.14 0.33 9.67
CA SER A 186 5.65 -1.03 9.49
C SER A 186 7.09 -1.16 10.01
N PRO A 187 7.63 -2.39 10.15
CA PRO A 187 9.03 -2.57 10.56
C PRO A 187 10.05 -1.92 9.62
N TYR A 188 9.67 -1.67 8.37
CA TYR A 188 10.53 -1.03 7.37
C TYR A 188 10.24 0.48 7.23
N GLY A 189 9.30 1.02 8.00
CA GLY A 189 8.96 2.44 7.99
C GLY A 189 7.87 2.85 6.99
N ALA A 190 7.26 1.89 6.27
CA ALA A 190 6.08 2.16 5.45
C ALA A 190 4.91 2.53 6.37
N MET A 191 4.16 3.55 6.00
CA MET A 191 3.11 4.15 6.81
C MET A 191 1.74 3.71 6.30
N ASP A 192 0.74 3.76 7.18
CA ASP A 192 -0.66 3.52 6.82
C ASP A 192 -0.95 2.15 6.18
N MET A 193 -0.03 1.18 6.27
CA MET A 193 -0.20 -0.21 5.79
C MET A 193 -1.44 -0.90 6.41
N ALA A 194 -1.94 -0.40 7.55
CA ALA A 194 -3.24 -0.74 8.08
C ALA A 194 -4.12 0.51 8.19
N GLY A 195 -5.38 0.41 7.74
CA GLY A 195 -6.34 1.52 7.71
C GLY A 195 -6.17 2.49 6.53
N ASN A 196 -6.82 3.64 6.63
CA ASN A 196 -6.82 4.74 5.66
C ASN A 196 -7.50 4.47 4.31
N VAL A 197 -6.96 3.60 3.45
CA VAL A 197 -7.55 3.22 2.15
C VAL A 197 -7.10 1.82 1.73
N TRP A 198 -7.87 1.15 0.88
CA TRP A 198 -7.45 -0.12 0.30
C TRP A 198 -6.38 0.08 -0.77
N GLU A 199 -5.51 -0.89 -0.97
CA GLU A 199 -4.39 -0.78 -1.91
C GLU A 199 -4.40 -1.85 -2.99
N TRP A 200 -4.22 -1.39 -4.24
CA TRP A 200 -4.07 -2.22 -5.43
C TRP A 200 -2.70 -2.87 -5.43
N THR A 201 -2.67 -4.17 -5.65
CA THR A 201 -1.45 -4.91 -5.99
C THR A 201 -1.47 -5.40 -7.43
N LEU A 202 -0.33 -5.90 -7.90
CA LEU A 202 -0.16 -6.40 -9.25
C LEU A 202 -0.94 -7.70 -9.50
N ASP A 203 -1.16 -8.49 -8.46
CA ASP A 203 -1.72 -9.83 -8.54
C ASP A 203 -3.19 -9.84 -8.97
N GLU A 204 -3.53 -10.80 -9.84
CA GLU A 204 -4.92 -11.15 -10.12
C GLU A 204 -5.51 -11.92 -8.94
N TYR A 205 -6.76 -11.62 -8.58
CA TYR A 205 -7.40 -12.35 -7.48
C TYR A 205 -7.65 -13.80 -7.87
N GLN A 206 -6.98 -14.72 -7.16
CA GLN A 206 -7.16 -16.15 -7.33
C GLN A 206 -7.56 -16.80 -6.00
N HIS A 207 -8.80 -17.29 -5.93
CA HIS A 207 -9.35 -17.96 -4.75
C HIS A 207 -8.55 -19.22 -4.33
N THR A 208 -7.68 -19.74 -5.19
CA THR A 208 -6.83 -20.92 -4.96
C THR A 208 -5.34 -20.60 -4.94
N TYR A 209 -4.95 -19.33 -4.86
CA TYR A 209 -3.53 -18.94 -4.99
C TYR A 209 -2.63 -19.67 -3.97
N TYR A 210 -3.15 -19.89 -2.76
CA TYR A 210 -2.46 -20.57 -1.67
C TYR A 210 -2.75 -22.09 -1.59
N ALA A 211 -3.69 -22.60 -2.39
CA ALA A 211 -4.25 -23.95 -2.24
C ALA A 211 -3.44 -25.07 -2.94
#